data_AF-A0A0D2NKI5-F1
#
_entry.id   AF-A0A0D2NKI5-F1
#
_cell.length_a   1.000
_cell.length_b   1.000
_cell.length_c   1.000
_cell.angle_alpha   90.00
_cell.angle_beta   90.00
_cell.angle_gamma   90.00
#
_symmetry.space_group_name_H-M   'P 1'
#
loop_
_entity.id
_entity.type
_entity.pdbx_description
1 polymer ?
#
loop_
_entity_poly.entity_id
_entity_poly.type
_entity_poly.pdbx_seq_one_letter_code
_entity_poly.pdbx_strand_id
1 'polypeptide(L)'
;MKSRANLSPFVAVFASWAPKLHAHYHGALRKVENKTGAKRYFPGSAFAAATVNLGPAVCTFVHRDMKNLAYGMCAITALGKFDHKKGGHLILWDAKLIIEFPAGSTIFIPSATLSHSNVPIQSGERRASFTQYSAGGLFRWVDNQFKTDIQLQRAPAAYRRILAERAGGWTRGLAMLPTLQELVANV
;
A
#
# COMPACT_ATOMS: atom_id res chain seq x y z
N MET A 1 23.33 -14.68 -17.00
CA MET A 1 22.08 -14.25 -17.68
C MET A 1 20.96 -14.20 -16.62
N LYS A 2 20.70 -13.04 -16.03
CA LYS A 2 19.69 -12.90 -14.95
C LYS A 2 18.31 -12.97 -15.60
N SER A 3 17.46 -13.91 -15.18
CA SER A 3 16.07 -13.96 -15.64
C SER A 3 15.39 -12.65 -15.23
N ARG A 4 15.00 -11.84 -16.22
CA ARG A 4 14.02 -10.78 -15.99
C ARG A 4 12.70 -11.51 -15.75
N ALA A 5 12.41 -11.81 -14.49
CA ALA A 5 11.04 -12.13 -14.12
C ALA A 5 10.18 -10.97 -14.63
N ASN A 6 9.22 -11.27 -15.50
CA ASN A 6 8.23 -10.31 -15.99
C ASN A 6 7.45 -9.81 -14.77
N LEU A 7 7.99 -8.79 -14.10
CA LEU A 7 7.33 -8.09 -13.02
C LEU A 7 6.08 -7.48 -13.63
N SER A 8 4.92 -7.79 -13.05
CA SER A 8 3.68 -7.11 -13.38
C SER A 8 3.94 -5.58 -13.40
N PRO A 9 3.39 -4.81 -14.35
CA PRO A 9 3.66 -3.38 -14.48
C PRO A 9 3.50 -2.61 -13.17
N PHE A 10 2.54 -3.01 -12.34
CA PHE A 10 2.29 -2.42 -11.01
C PHE A 10 3.46 -2.62 -10.03
N VAL A 11 4.16 -3.75 -10.14
CA VAL A 11 5.32 -4.08 -9.30
C VAL A 11 6.54 -3.27 -9.72
N ALA A 12 6.73 -3.09 -11.03
CA ALA A 12 7.83 -2.30 -11.57
C ALA A 12 7.76 -0.84 -11.09
N VAL A 13 6.56 -0.23 -11.08
CA VAL A 13 6.41 1.17 -10.63
C VAL A 13 6.78 1.33 -9.16
N PHE A 14 6.26 0.48 -8.26
CA PHE A 14 6.60 0.61 -6.83
C PHE A 14 8.11 0.39 -6.59
N ALA A 15 8.70 -0.60 -7.25
CA ALA A 15 10.14 -0.88 -7.15
C ALA A 15 11.00 0.29 -7.65
N SER A 16 10.57 1.00 -8.70
CA SER A 16 11.31 2.15 -9.24
C SER A 16 11.22 3.39 -8.34
N TRP A 17 10.02 3.73 -7.87
CA TRP A 17 9.81 4.99 -7.14
C TRP A 17 10.15 4.91 -5.65
N ALA A 18 10.03 3.74 -5.02
CA ALA A 18 10.34 3.58 -3.60
C ALA A 18 11.08 2.24 -3.36
N PRO A 19 12.30 2.06 -3.90
CA PRO A 19 13.00 0.78 -3.93
C PRO A 19 13.25 0.19 -2.54
N LYS A 20 13.60 1.03 -1.55
CA LYS A 20 13.85 0.62 -0.16
C LYS A 20 12.57 0.05 0.47
N LEU A 21 11.45 0.77 0.34
CA LEU A 21 10.16 0.34 0.87
C LEU A 21 9.61 -0.90 0.14
N HIS A 22 9.75 -0.95 -1.19
CA HIS A 22 9.40 -2.11 -1.99
C HIS A 22 10.20 -3.36 -1.55
N ALA A 23 11.51 -3.23 -1.31
CA ALA A 23 12.33 -4.33 -0.81
C ALA A 23 11.87 -4.82 0.57
N HIS A 24 11.46 -3.91 1.46
CA HIS A 24 10.87 -4.25 2.76
C HIS A 24 9.57 -5.07 2.61
N TYR A 25 8.65 -4.62 1.75
CA TYR A 25 7.42 -5.35 1.41
C TYR A 25 7.72 -6.75 0.86
N HIS A 26 8.55 -6.81 -0.18
CA HIS A 26 8.87 -8.05 -0.85
C HIS A 26 9.58 -9.04 0.08
N GLY A 27 10.48 -8.55 0.94
CA GLY A 27 11.19 -9.36 1.94
C GLY A 27 10.27 -9.91 3.01
N ALA A 28 9.34 -9.10 3.52
CA ALA A 28 8.33 -9.56 4.48
C ALA A 28 7.44 -10.65 3.88
N LEU A 29 6.94 -10.46 2.66
CA LEU A 29 6.13 -11.47 1.99
C LEU A 29 6.87 -12.77 1.75
N ARG A 30 8.15 -12.73 1.32
CA ARG A 30 8.96 -13.94 1.15
C ARG A 30 9.10 -14.74 2.45
N LYS A 31 9.27 -14.05 3.58
CA LYS A 31 9.31 -14.67 4.90
C LYS A 31 7.98 -15.34 5.26
N VAL A 32 6.85 -14.70 4.93
CA VAL A 32 5.50 -15.27 5.14
C VAL A 32 5.31 -16.51 4.27
N GLU A 33 5.61 -16.44 2.98
CA GLU A 33 5.52 -17.58 2.04
C GLU A 33 6.33 -18.78 2.53
N ASN A 34 7.58 -18.56 2.95
CA ASN A 34 8.43 -19.61 3.50
C ASN A 34 7.90 -20.18 4.83
N LYS A 35 7.24 -19.36 5.66
CA LYS A 35 6.72 -19.79 6.97
C LYS A 35 5.41 -20.56 6.87
N THR A 36 4.53 -20.17 5.95
CA THR A 36 3.15 -20.69 5.89
C THR A 36 2.90 -21.58 4.68
N GLY A 37 3.76 -21.56 3.67
CA GLY A 37 3.52 -22.19 2.37
C GLY A 37 2.49 -21.44 1.51
N ALA A 38 1.97 -20.29 1.98
CA ALA A 38 1.04 -19.48 1.21
C ALA A 38 1.72 -18.93 -0.05
N LYS A 39 0.92 -18.76 -1.12
CA LYS A 39 1.37 -18.15 -2.37
C LYS A 39 0.72 -16.77 -2.52
N ARG A 40 1.42 -15.83 -3.14
CA ARG A 40 0.83 -14.54 -3.53
C ARG A 40 -0.26 -14.74 -4.58
N TYR A 41 -1.31 -13.92 -4.51
CA TYR A 41 -2.34 -13.84 -5.54
C TYR A 41 -1.77 -13.44 -6.90
N PHE A 42 -0.85 -12.45 -6.91
CA PHE A 42 -0.19 -11.97 -8.12
C PHE A 42 1.31 -12.28 -8.04
N PRO A 43 1.84 -13.15 -8.92
CA PRO A 43 3.27 -13.44 -8.97
C PRO A 43 4.10 -12.16 -9.06
N GLY A 44 5.11 -12.05 -8.19
CA GLY A 44 5.98 -10.89 -8.11
C GLY A 44 5.42 -9.68 -7.36
N SER A 45 4.12 -9.63 -7.01
CA SER A 45 3.57 -8.47 -6.30
C SER A 45 4.22 -8.25 -4.94
N ALA A 46 4.45 -6.98 -4.59
CA ALA A 46 4.90 -6.58 -3.26
C ALA A 46 3.74 -6.54 -2.25
N PHE A 47 2.49 -6.60 -2.71
CA PHE A 47 1.30 -6.46 -1.86
C PHE A 47 0.75 -7.81 -1.39
N ALA A 48 0.35 -7.87 -0.12
CA ALA A 48 -0.19 -9.08 0.50
C ALA A 48 -1.65 -9.34 0.12
N ALA A 49 -2.38 -8.26 -0.19
CA ALA A 49 -3.81 -8.28 -0.44
C ALA A 49 -4.17 -7.36 -1.60
N ALA A 50 -5.33 -7.63 -2.19
CA ALA A 50 -5.93 -6.78 -3.21
C ALA A 50 -7.45 -6.80 -3.08
N THR A 51 -8.12 -5.75 -3.54
CA THR A 51 -9.59 -5.66 -3.58
C THR A 51 -10.02 -5.00 -4.88
N VAL A 52 -11.00 -5.62 -5.54
CA VAL A 52 -11.72 -5.03 -6.68
C VAL A 52 -13.02 -4.44 -6.14
N ASN A 53 -13.12 -3.11 -6.09
CA ASN A 53 -14.37 -2.43 -5.78
C ASN A 53 -15.18 -2.34 -7.08
N LEU A 54 -16.24 -3.15 -7.17
CA LEU A 54 -17.09 -3.25 -8.36
C LEU A 54 -18.21 -2.21 -8.34
N GLY A 55 -18.54 -1.70 -9.54
CA GLY A 55 -19.47 -0.59 -9.76
C GLY A 55 -20.96 -0.93 -9.70
N PRO A 56 -21.83 -0.08 -10.30
CA PRO A 56 -21.51 0.77 -11.44
C PRO A 56 -20.84 2.11 -11.10
N ALA A 57 -21.00 2.67 -9.90
CA ALA A 57 -20.49 3.99 -9.55
C ALA A 57 -19.80 3.98 -8.17
N VAL A 58 -18.65 3.31 -8.06
CA VAL A 58 -17.93 3.20 -6.78
C VAL A 58 -17.53 4.58 -6.26
N CYS A 59 -18.05 4.91 -5.08
CA CYS A 59 -17.71 6.09 -4.29
C CYS A 59 -17.41 5.67 -2.85
N THR A 60 -16.57 6.44 -2.18
CA THR A 60 -16.16 6.20 -0.80
C THR A 60 -16.44 7.44 0.04
N PHE A 61 -16.84 7.23 1.30
CA PHE A 61 -16.76 8.29 2.31
C PHE A 61 -15.30 8.54 2.68
N VAL A 62 -15.04 9.68 3.32
CA VAL A 62 -13.70 9.99 3.84
C VAL A 62 -13.27 8.93 4.85
N HIS A 63 -12.11 8.30 4.61
CA HIS A 63 -11.59 7.27 5.49
C HIS A 63 -10.06 7.20 5.45
N ARG A 64 -9.52 6.35 6.34
CA ARG A 64 -8.14 5.89 6.33
C ARG A 64 -8.15 4.37 6.40
N ASP A 65 -7.22 3.73 5.70
CA ASP A 65 -7.03 2.29 5.79
C ASP A 65 -6.17 1.96 7.03
N MET A 66 -6.69 2.23 8.23
CA MET A 66 -5.91 2.23 9.48
C MET A 66 -5.22 0.89 9.80
N LYS A 67 -5.64 -0.20 9.16
CA LYS A 67 -5.04 -1.54 9.33
C LYS A 67 -3.82 -1.76 8.43
N ASN A 68 -3.60 -0.94 7.42
CA ASN A 68 -2.45 -1.01 6.53
C ASN A 68 -1.17 -0.56 7.25
N LEU A 69 -0.02 -0.89 6.68
CA LEU A 69 1.25 -0.43 7.19
C LEU A 69 1.30 1.11 7.14
N ALA A 70 1.56 1.76 8.28
CA ALA A 70 1.40 3.21 8.45
C ALA A 70 2.22 4.06 7.46
N TYR A 71 3.50 3.71 7.27
CA TYR A 71 4.41 4.32 6.30
C TYR A 71 4.39 3.60 4.94
N GLY A 72 3.48 2.65 4.78
CA GLY A 72 3.36 1.81 3.62
C GLY A 72 2.63 2.49 2.47
N MET A 73 2.76 1.93 1.27
CA MET A 73 1.97 2.35 0.10
C MET A 73 0.75 1.44 -0.08
N CYS A 74 -0.33 2.02 -0.59
CA CYS A 74 -1.46 1.36 -1.22
C CYS A 74 -1.49 1.79 -2.69
N ALA A 75 -1.61 0.84 -3.60
CA ALA A 75 -1.80 1.12 -5.02
C ALA A 75 -3.29 1.14 -5.34
N ILE A 76 -3.79 2.23 -5.90
CA ILE A 76 -5.18 2.38 -6.33
C ILE A 76 -5.18 2.58 -7.83
N THR A 77 -5.92 1.76 -8.57
CA THR A 77 -6.12 1.87 -10.01
C THR A 77 -7.59 2.19 -10.29
N ALA A 78 -7.86 3.31 -10.96
CA ALA A 78 -9.21 3.63 -11.43
C ALA A 78 -9.56 2.76 -12.64
N LEU A 79 -10.77 2.22 -12.67
CA LEU A 79 -11.29 1.39 -13.75
C LEU A 79 -12.65 1.91 -14.22
N GLY A 80 -13.03 1.56 -15.44
CA GLY A 80 -14.33 1.88 -16.01
C GLY A 80 -14.26 2.90 -17.15
N LYS A 81 -15.39 3.56 -17.42
CA LYS A 81 -15.57 4.55 -18.48
C LYS A 81 -16.37 5.73 -17.91
N PHE A 82 -15.67 6.83 -17.66
CA PHE A 82 -16.20 8.07 -17.10
C PHE A 82 -15.33 9.26 -17.53
N ASP A 83 -15.90 10.46 -17.56
CA ASP A 83 -15.21 11.73 -17.79
C ASP A 83 -14.50 12.17 -16.51
N HIS A 84 -13.21 11.84 -16.42
CA HIS A 84 -12.36 12.12 -15.27
C HIS A 84 -12.11 13.60 -14.97
N LYS A 85 -12.58 14.52 -15.84
CA LYS A 85 -12.55 15.97 -15.60
C LYS A 85 -13.81 16.47 -14.92
N LYS A 86 -14.87 15.65 -14.90
CA LYS A 86 -16.18 16.00 -14.35
C LYS A 86 -16.57 15.20 -13.12
N GLY A 87 -15.86 14.10 -12.82
CA GLY A 87 -16.15 13.24 -11.70
C GLY A 87 -15.11 12.15 -11.48
N GLY A 88 -15.32 11.32 -10.45
CA GLY A 88 -14.41 10.21 -10.13
C GLY A 88 -13.03 10.62 -9.59
N HIS A 89 -12.81 11.92 -9.34
CA HIS A 89 -11.59 12.47 -8.75
C HIS A 89 -11.24 11.82 -7.42
N LEU A 90 -9.94 11.72 -7.12
CA LEU A 90 -9.42 11.33 -5.82
C LEU A 90 -9.23 12.58 -4.96
N ILE A 91 -9.65 12.53 -3.71
CA ILE A 91 -9.41 13.59 -2.72
C ILE A 91 -8.40 13.08 -1.69
N LEU A 92 -7.33 13.84 -1.48
CA LEU A 92 -6.39 13.67 -0.37
C LEU A 92 -6.60 14.84 0.60
N TRP A 93 -7.42 14.62 1.62
CA TRP A 93 -7.94 15.67 2.49
C TRP A 93 -6.84 16.34 3.30
N ASP A 94 -5.94 15.55 3.89
CA ASP A 94 -4.85 16.07 4.73
C ASP A 94 -3.85 16.89 3.90
N ALA A 95 -3.72 16.60 2.61
CA ALA A 95 -2.89 17.34 1.66
C ALA A 95 -3.62 18.52 0.99
N LYS A 96 -4.94 18.66 1.21
CA LYS A 96 -5.81 19.64 0.53
C LYS A 96 -5.73 19.54 -1.00
N LEU A 97 -5.66 18.32 -1.53
CA LEU A 97 -5.54 18.05 -2.97
C LEU A 97 -6.78 17.34 -3.51
N ILE A 98 -7.23 17.79 -4.67
CA ILE A 98 -8.20 17.10 -5.53
C ILE A 98 -7.47 16.74 -6.82
N ILE A 99 -7.50 15.47 -7.19
CA ILE A 99 -6.73 14.92 -8.31
C ILE A 99 -7.71 14.34 -9.33
N GLU A 100 -7.71 14.90 -10.55
CA GLU A 100 -8.35 14.25 -11.69
C GLU A 100 -7.74 12.86 -11.88
N PHE A 101 -8.54 11.81 -11.78
CA PHE A 101 -8.04 10.45 -11.68
C PHE A 101 -8.61 9.57 -12.81
N PRO A 102 -7.98 9.60 -14.00
CA PRO A 102 -8.49 8.90 -15.18
C PRO A 102 -8.55 7.39 -15.04
N ALA A 103 -9.52 6.76 -15.71
CA ALA A 103 -9.57 5.31 -15.85
C ALA A 103 -8.28 4.77 -16.48
N GLY A 104 -7.76 3.67 -15.95
CA GLY A 104 -6.49 3.08 -16.34
C GLY A 104 -5.26 3.65 -15.62
N SER A 105 -5.40 4.77 -14.90
CA SER A 105 -4.30 5.33 -14.11
C SER A 105 -4.19 4.67 -12.73
N THR A 106 -2.96 4.67 -12.19
CA THR A 106 -2.65 4.14 -10.86
C THR A 106 -1.93 5.19 -10.04
N ILE A 107 -2.31 5.30 -8.78
CA ILE A 107 -1.63 6.15 -7.79
C ILE A 107 -1.23 5.34 -6.57
N PHE A 108 -0.06 5.67 -6.01
CA PHE A 108 0.42 5.12 -4.75
C PHE A 108 0.24 6.15 -3.66
N ILE A 109 -0.48 5.81 -2.59
CA ILE A 109 -0.69 6.70 -1.44
C ILE A 109 -0.41 5.97 -0.13
N PRO A 110 0.05 6.67 0.92
CA PRO A 110 0.09 6.13 2.27
C PRO A 110 -1.31 6.12 2.89
N SER A 111 -2.14 5.19 2.44
CA SER A 111 -3.59 5.16 2.73
C SER A 111 -3.94 4.95 4.21
N ALA A 112 -3.00 4.44 5.01
CA ALA A 112 -3.15 4.29 6.46
C ALA A 112 -3.07 5.62 7.21
N THR A 113 -2.35 6.61 6.67
CA THR A 113 -2.07 7.89 7.34
C THR A 113 -2.74 9.08 6.67
N LEU A 114 -3.04 9.00 5.36
CA LEU A 114 -3.78 10.03 4.65
C LEU A 114 -5.27 9.74 4.59
N SER A 115 -6.06 10.69 5.08
CA SER A 115 -7.52 10.74 4.88
C SER A 115 -7.82 10.92 3.39
N HIS A 116 -8.57 9.99 2.81
CA HIS A 116 -8.86 10.01 1.38
C HIS A 116 -10.29 9.54 1.07
N SER A 117 -10.77 9.95 -0.09
CA SER A 117 -12.05 9.53 -0.67
C SER A 117 -12.03 9.75 -2.18
N ASN A 118 -13.11 9.39 -2.87
CA ASN A 118 -13.33 9.80 -4.25
C ASN A 118 -14.71 10.42 -4.41
N VAL A 119 -14.90 11.21 -5.47
CA VAL A 119 -16.20 11.84 -5.76
C VAL A 119 -17.05 10.97 -6.69
N PRO A 120 -18.38 11.17 -6.71
CA PRO A 120 -19.26 10.54 -7.69
C PRO A 120 -18.88 10.84 -9.14
N ILE A 121 -19.38 10.01 -10.04
CA ILE A 121 -19.31 10.18 -11.51
C ILE A 121 -20.65 10.70 -12.04
N GLN A 122 -20.72 11.07 -13.31
CA GLN A 122 -21.96 11.52 -13.93
C GLN A 122 -22.94 10.35 -14.13
N SER A 123 -24.23 10.69 -14.30
CA SER A 123 -25.27 9.69 -14.61
C SER A 123 -24.95 8.94 -15.92
N GLY A 124 -25.14 7.63 -15.92
CA GLY A 124 -24.84 6.75 -17.06
C GLY A 124 -23.37 6.34 -17.21
N GLU A 125 -22.46 6.92 -16.42
CA GLU A 125 -21.05 6.52 -16.40
C GLU A 125 -20.81 5.29 -15.53
N ARG A 126 -19.63 4.67 -15.70
CA ARG A 126 -19.25 3.50 -14.88
C ARG A 126 -17.85 3.66 -14.31
N ARG A 127 -17.71 3.47 -13.00
CA ARG A 127 -16.44 3.47 -12.27
C ARG A 127 -16.34 2.28 -11.33
N ALA A 128 -15.19 1.64 -11.38
CA ALA A 128 -14.71 0.63 -10.45
C ALA A 128 -13.29 1.01 -10.00
N SER A 129 -12.73 0.27 -9.04
CA SER A 129 -11.31 0.41 -8.73
C SER A 129 -10.68 -0.93 -8.36
N PHE A 130 -9.39 -1.04 -8.61
CA PHE A 130 -8.56 -2.13 -8.12
C PHE A 130 -7.53 -1.58 -7.16
N THR A 131 -7.49 -2.13 -5.96
CA THR A 131 -6.59 -1.69 -4.89
C THR A 131 -5.67 -2.82 -4.48
N GLN A 132 -4.43 -2.51 -4.14
CA GLN A 132 -3.46 -3.45 -3.60
C GLN A 132 -2.79 -2.84 -2.37
N TYR A 133 -2.72 -3.62 -1.29
CA TYR A 133 -2.27 -3.13 0.02
C TYR A 133 -1.70 -4.27 0.87
N SER A 134 -1.08 -3.89 2.00
CA SER A 134 -0.55 -4.84 2.98
C SER A 134 -0.86 -4.37 4.39
N ALA A 135 -1.48 -5.25 5.18
CA ALA A 135 -1.79 -4.97 6.58
C ALA A 135 -0.51 -4.78 7.42
N GLY A 136 -0.47 -3.75 8.27
CA GLY A 136 0.68 -3.50 9.15
C GLY A 136 0.92 -4.63 10.15
N GLY A 137 -0.15 -5.34 10.53
CA GLY A 137 -0.08 -6.54 11.37
C GLY A 137 0.78 -7.66 10.78
N LEU A 138 0.83 -7.79 9.46
CA LEU A 138 1.66 -8.79 8.77
C LEU A 138 3.15 -8.51 9.00
N PHE A 139 3.58 -7.25 8.84
CA PHE A 139 4.96 -6.83 9.08
C PHE A 139 5.35 -7.00 10.54
N ARG A 140 4.49 -6.57 11.46
CA ARG A 140 4.69 -6.77 12.90
C ARG A 140 4.81 -8.24 13.27
N TRP A 141 4.02 -9.11 12.67
CA TRP A 141 4.11 -10.56 12.89
C TRP A 141 5.44 -11.14 12.41
N VAL A 142 5.92 -10.70 11.23
CA VAL A 142 7.25 -11.08 10.72
C VAL A 142 8.37 -10.59 11.65
N ASP A 143 8.31 -9.32 12.09
CA ASP A 143 9.30 -8.75 13.02
C ASP A 143 9.28 -9.45 14.39
N ASN A 144 8.12 -9.93 14.82
CA ASN A 144 7.93 -10.75 16.02
C ASN A 144 8.42 -12.20 15.87
N GLN A 145 9.16 -12.54 14.81
CA GLN A 145 9.54 -13.91 14.49
C GLN A 145 8.33 -14.86 14.43
N PHE A 146 7.25 -14.39 13.81
CA PHE A 146 5.99 -15.11 13.63
C PHE A 146 5.22 -15.40 14.92
N LYS A 147 5.37 -14.54 15.94
CA LYS A 147 4.61 -14.59 17.18
C LYS A 147 3.55 -13.48 17.23
N THR A 148 2.38 -13.80 17.75
CA THR A 148 1.36 -12.80 18.09
C THR A 148 1.79 -12.00 19.32
N ASP A 149 1.22 -10.82 19.52
CA ASP A 149 1.52 -10.02 20.71
C ASP A 149 1.11 -10.77 22.00
N ILE A 150 0.01 -11.55 21.96
CA ILE A 150 -0.39 -12.43 23.08
C ILE A 150 0.70 -13.45 23.41
N GLN A 151 1.34 -14.04 22.40
CA GLN A 151 2.45 -14.98 22.63
C GLN A 151 3.69 -14.28 23.21
N LEU A 152 3.99 -13.06 22.77
CA LEU A 152 5.13 -12.29 23.28
C LEU A 152 4.92 -11.79 24.72
N GLN A 153 3.69 -11.45 25.08
CA GLN A 153 3.34 -11.01 26.43
C GLN A 153 3.63 -12.05 27.52
N ARG A 154 3.78 -13.33 27.15
CA ARG A 154 4.27 -14.39 28.05
C ARG A 154 5.68 -14.14 28.59
N ALA A 155 6.46 -13.25 27.96
CA ALA A 155 7.75 -12.77 28.44
C ALA A 155 7.73 -11.22 28.57
N PRO A 156 7.15 -10.67 29.66
CA PRO A 156 6.84 -9.24 29.76
C PRO A 156 8.05 -8.30 29.61
N ALA A 157 9.21 -8.68 30.15
CA ALA A 157 10.43 -7.86 30.04
C ALA A 157 10.92 -7.76 28.59
N ALA A 158 10.93 -8.88 27.87
CA ALA A 158 11.29 -8.90 26.45
C ALA A 158 10.25 -8.13 25.60
N TYR A 159 8.96 -8.29 25.91
CA TYR A 159 7.90 -7.56 25.21
C TYR A 159 8.02 -6.05 25.39
N ARG A 160 8.30 -5.57 26.62
CA ARG A 160 8.55 -4.13 26.86
C ARG A 160 9.73 -3.61 26.05
N ARG A 161 10.82 -4.38 25.92
CA ARG A 161 11.96 -4.01 25.09
C ARG A 161 11.57 -3.87 23.61
N ILE A 162 10.81 -4.83 23.08
CA ILE A 162 10.28 -4.77 21.70
C ILE A 162 9.41 -3.53 21.50
N LEU A 163 8.55 -3.18 22.46
CA LEU A 163 7.72 -1.97 22.38
C LEU A 163 8.56 -0.69 22.40
N ALA A 164 9.58 -0.62 23.25
CA ALA A 164 10.50 0.53 23.31
C ALA A 164 11.27 0.70 21.99
N GLU A 165 11.79 -0.39 21.41
CA GLU A 165 12.45 -0.39 20.10
C GLU A 165 11.52 0.09 18.96
N ARG A 166 10.20 -0.13 19.10
CA ARG A 166 9.19 0.26 18.12
C ARG A 166 8.74 1.71 18.21
N ALA A 167 8.96 2.39 19.32
CA ALA A 167 8.52 3.77 19.49
C ALA A 167 9.11 4.71 18.40
N GLY A 168 10.34 4.42 17.93
CA GLY A 168 11.00 5.11 16.81
C GLY A 168 10.74 4.49 15.43
N GLY A 169 9.81 3.53 15.30
CA GLY A 169 9.58 2.78 14.07
C GLY A 169 9.15 3.66 12.89
N TRP A 170 8.49 4.79 13.14
CA TRP A 170 8.10 5.75 12.10
C TRP A 170 9.32 6.37 11.41
N THR A 171 10.40 6.66 12.12
CA THR A 171 11.65 7.19 11.54
C THR A 171 12.26 6.21 10.56
N ARG A 172 12.25 4.91 10.90
CA ARG A 172 12.67 3.83 9.99
C ARG A 172 11.77 3.77 8.76
N GLY A 173 10.45 3.91 8.96
CA GLY A 173 9.47 3.97 7.89
C GLY A 173 9.75 5.09 6.89
N LEU A 174 9.94 6.32 7.40
CA LEU A 174 10.25 7.49 6.57
C LEU A 174 11.59 7.36 5.83
N ALA A 175 12.62 6.79 6.46
CA ALA A 175 13.93 6.58 5.84
C ALA A 175 13.88 5.62 4.63
N MET A 176 12.79 4.85 4.46
CA MET A 176 12.58 3.99 3.30
C MET A 176 11.82 4.67 2.16
N LEU A 177 11.23 5.85 2.40
CA LEU A 177 10.62 6.66 1.35
C LEU A 177 11.69 7.43 0.59
N PRO A 178 11.47 7.69 -0.72
CA PRO A 178 12.37 8.51 -1.50
C PRO A 178 12.32 9.97 -1.02
N THR A 179 13.47 10.63 -1.02
CA THR A 179 13.58 12.08 -0.88
C THR A 179 13.30 12.78 -2.21
N LEU A 180 12.94 14.07 -2.18
CA LEU A 180 12.74 14.84 -3.40
C LEU A 180 14.01 14.87 -4.27
N GLN A 181 15.19 14.97 -3.65
CA GLN A 181 16.48 14.91 -4.34
C GLN A 181 16.69 13.57 -5.05
N GLU A 182 16.41 12.45 -4.37
CA GLU A 182 16.49 11.12 -4.99
C GLU A 182 15.50 10.97 -6.16
N LEU A 183 14.32 11.58 -6.09
CA LEU A 183 13.36 11.53 -7.20
C LEU A 183 13.81 12.35 -8.41
N VAL A 184 14.23 13.59 -8.19
CA VAL A 184 14.64 14.50 -9.28
C VAL A 184 15.92 14.01 -9.97
N ALA A 185 16.83 13.37 -9.26
CA ALA A 185 18.05 12.81 -9.85
C ALA A 185 17.82 11.63 -10.82
N ASN A 186 16.62 11.04 -10.82
CA ASN A 186 16.27 9.87 -11.62
C ASN A 186 15.25 10.17 -12.74
N VAL A 187 14.96 11.45 -13.00
CA VAL A 187 14.11 11.95 -14.11
C VAL A 187 14.99 12.59 -15.16
#